data_AF-A0AAP0L7L6-F1
#
_entry.id   AF-A0AAP0L7L6-F1
#
_cell.length_a   1.000
_cell.length_b   1.000
_cell.length_c   1.000
_cell.angle_alpha   90.00
_cell.angle_beta   90.00
_cell.angle_gamma   90.00
#
_symmetry.space_group_name_H-M   'P 1'
#
loop_
_entity.id
_entity.type
_entity.pdbx_description
1 polymer ?
#
loop_
_entity_poly.entity_id
_entity_poly.type
_entity_poly.pdbx_seq_one_letter_code
_entity_poly.pdbx_strand_id
1 'polypeptide(L)'
;MLHGLIRSVINYHTNSAFAAKAFVANLLRDFSSRDLVRRVLDRAFKTSLNVAKESLEEYSSPDFRGDHNETEAIQRLKLHTAMTTGRHLLWLVERMIELKVADTAVKEWSDQISFTADLQRAIRDDVTRNIVPGLPGILLRCTCKLARAVTAGSILAAREVRMKLVRGWLPVLIVCKGQYIAYAAQP
;
A
#
# COMPACT_ATOMS: atom_id res chain seq x y z
N MET A 1 16.29 18.41 -0.95
CA MET A 1 15.32 18.85 -1.98
C MET A 1 14.41 17.71 -2.47
N LEU A 2 14.93 16.68 -3.16
CA LEU A 2 14.12 15.60 -3.78
C LEU A 2 13.12 14.90 -2.82
N HIS A 3 13.55 14.63 -1.58
CA HIS A 3 12.67 14.05 -0.57
C HIS A 3 11.47 14.95 -0.21
N GLY A 4 11.69 16.28 -0.13
CA GLY A 4 10.62 17.24 0.14
C GLY A 4 9.60 17.32 -1.00
N LEU A 5 10.08 17.19 -2.26
CA LEU A 5 9.23 17.15 -3.44
C LEU A 5 8.33 15.91 -3.47
N ILE A 6 8.91 14.73 -3.20
CA ILE A 6 8.14 13.48 -3.10
C ILE A 6 7.11 13.58 -1.98
N ARG A 7 7.48 14.10 -0.81
CA ARG A 7 6.54 14.29 0.31
C ARG A 7 5.41 15.26 -0.05
N SER A 8 5.71 16.35 -0.76
CA SER A 8 4.71 17.31 -1.21
C SER A 8 3.68 16.67 -2.15
N VAL A 9 4.14 15.87 -3.10
CA VAL A 9 3.26 15.18 -4.06
C VAL A 9 2.46 14.05 -3.44
N ILE A 10 3.02 13.36 -2.44
CA ILE A 10 2.30 12.39 -1.62
C ILE A 10 1.17 13.10 -0.87
N ASN A 11 1.39 14.29 -0.32
CA ASN A 11 0.38 14.99 0.48
C ASN A 11 -0.62 15.83 -0.36
N TYR A 12 -0.51 15.83 -1.69
CA TYR A 12 -1.37 16.63 -2.57
C TYR A 12 -2.67 15.89 -2.91
N HIS A 13 -3.82 16.45 -2.51
CA HIS A 13 -5.13 15.81 -2.60
C HIS A 13 -6.11 16.40 -3.65
N THR A 14 -5.67 17.33 -4.50
CA THR A 14 -6.54 18.00 -5.50
C THR A 14 -6.26 17.54 -6.94
N ASN A 15 -7.09 17.96 -7.90
CA ASN A 15 -6.95 17.63 -9.33
C ASN A 15 -5.57 17.99 -9.94
N SER A 16 -4.81 18.92 -9.35
CA SER A 16 -3.44 19.24 -9.76
C SER A 16 -2.41 18.18 -9.35
N ALA A 17 -2.79 17.19 -8.52
CA ALA A 17 -1.93 16.10 -8.09
C ALA A 17 -1.48 15.21 -9.27
N PHE A 18 -2.28 15.09 -10.34
CA PHE A 18 -1.88 14.31 -11.51
C PHE A 18 -0.70 14.94 -12.25
N ALA A 19 -0.80 16.25 -12.54
CA ALA A 19 0.28 17.01 -13.18
C ALA A 19 1.54 17.04 -12.31
N ALA A 20 1.39 17.24 -10.99
CA ALA A 20 2.51 17.22 -10.06
C ALA A 20 3.18 15.82 -10.01
N LYS A 21 2.39 14.73 -9.97
CA LYS A 21 2.90 13.35 -10.02
C LYS A 21 3.65 13.05 -11.31
N ALA A 22 3.14 13.51 -12.46
CA ALA A 22 3.79 13.35 -13.75
C ALA A 22 5.11 14.14 -13.82
N PHE A 23 5.11 15.39 -13.35
CA PHE A 23 6.32 16.21 -13.26
C PHE A 23 7.39 15.56 -12.38
N VAL A 24 7.02 15.07 -11.20
CA VAL A 24 7.95 14.37 -10.32
C VAL A 24 8.44 13.07 -10.94
N ALA A 25 7.59 12.32 -11.65
CA ALA A 25 8.01 11.12 -12.35
C ALA A 25 9.10 11.42 -13.41
N ASN A 26 8.90 12.46 -14.22
CA ASN A 26 9.88 12.91 -15.21
C ASN A 26 11.17 13.36 -14.52
N LEU A 27 11.07 14.18 -13.46
CA LEU A 27 12.23 14.64 -12.71
C LEU A 27 13.04 13.46 -12.12
N LEU A 28 12.37 12.44 -11.58
CA LEU A 28 13.06 11.26 -11.02
C LEU A 28 13.76 10.44 -12.11
N ARG A 29 13.19 10.37 -13.31
CA ARG A 29 13.79 9.68 -14.46
C ARG A 29 15.02 10.39 -14.99
N ASP A 30 14.96 11.72 -15.03
CA ASP A 30 16.02 12.55 -15.61
C ASP A 30 17.08 12.94 -14.54
N PHE A 31 16.89 12.54 -13.28
CA PHE A 31 17.81 12.83 -12.19
C PHE A 31 19.15 12.08 -12.34
N SER A 32 20.26 12.80 -12.27
CA SER A 32 21.59 12.25 -12.58
C SER A 32 22.06 11.14 -11.62
N SER A 33 21.61 11.14 -10.36
CA SER A 33 22.01 10.14 -9.35
C SER A 33 20.90 9.13 -9.07
N ARG A 34 20.98 7.96 -9.72
CA ARG A 34 20.03 6.85 -9.51
C ARG A 34 20.04 6.33 -8.08
N ASP A 35 21.20 6.30 -7.43
CA ASP A 35 21.33 5.89 -6.03
C ASP A 35 20.62 6.84 -5.06
N LEU A 36 20.69 8.15 -5.32
CA LEU A 36 19.98 9.13 -4.52
C LEU A 36 18.47 8.96 -4.71
N VAL A 37 18.01 8.81 -5.95
CA VAL A 37 16.60 8.52 -6.27
C VAL A 37 16.11 7.28 -5.55
N ARG A 38 16.86 6.17 -5.63
CA ARG A 38 16.56 4.93 -4.91
C ARG A 38 16.42 5.15 -3.42
N ARG A 39 17.41 5.78 -2.76
CA ARG A 39 17.37 6.03 -1.31
C ARG A 39 16.16 6.88 -0.89
N VAL A 40 15.80 7.88 -1.69
CA VAL A 40 14.66 8.74 -1.38
C VAL A 40 13.33 8.01 -1.58
N LEU A 41 13.20 7.20 -2.63
CA LEU A 41 12.02 6.36 -2.88
C LEU A 41 11.88 5.27 -1.82
N ASP A 42 12.98 4.61 -1.44
CA ASP A 42 13.02 3.61 -0.36
C ASP A 42 12.53 4.22 0.95
N ARG A 43 13.01 5.42 1.30
CA ARG A 43 12.57 6.13 2.51
C ARG A 43 11.08 6.47 2.45
N ALA A 44 10.62 7.03 1.32
CA ALA A 44 9.21 7.40 1.16
C ALA A 44 8.31 6.16 1.24
N PHE A 45 8.70 5.06 0.60
CA PHE A 45 7.99 3.80 0.64
C PHE A 45 7.88 3.25 2.06
N LYS A 46 9.00 3.19 2.80
CA LYS A 46 9.01 2.70 4.19
C LYS A 46 8.13 3.54 5.10
N THR A 47 8.22 4.87 5.01
CA THR A 47 7.37 5.78 5.79
C THR A 47 5.89 5.58 5.45
N SER A 48 5.52 5.54 4.18
CA SER A 48 4.13 5.29 3.78
C SER A 48 3.65 3.90 4.18
N LEU A 49 4.48 2.86 4.08
CA LEU A 49 4.12 1.52 4.51
C LEU A 49 3.86 1.48 6.01
N ASN A 50 4.71 2.13 6.81
CA ASN A 50 4.53 2.20 8.25
C ASN A 50 3.21 2.90 8.63
N VAL A 51 2.92 4.05 8.03
CA VAL A 51 1.65 4.76 8.27
C VAL A 51 0.44 3.90 7.89
N ALA A 52 0.50 3.18 6.77
CA ALA A 52 -0.58 2.30 6.34
C ALA A 52 -0.78 1.12 7.32
N LYS A 53 0.30 0.58 7.88
CA LYS A 53 0.26 -0.49 8.88
C LYS A 53 -0.38 -0.01 10.17
N GLU A 54 0.15 1.06 10.76
CA GLU A 54 -0.35 1.63 12.02
C GLU A 54 -1.83 2.00 11.89
N SER A 55 -2.21 2.65 10.79
CA SER A 55 -3.60 3.02 10.54
C SER A 55 -4.53 1.82 10.41
N LEU A 56 -4.06 0.70 9.84
CA LEU A 56 -4.87 -0.51 9.68
C LEU A 56 -4.95 -1.31 10.99
N GLU A 57 -3.86 -1.34 11.75
CA GLU A 57 -3.80 -1.92 13.09
C GLU A 57 -4.81 -1.23 14.02
N GLU A 58 -4.75 0.09 14.13
CA GLU A 58 -5.67 0.90 14.94
C GLU A 58 -7.14 0.80 14.47
N TYR A 59 -7.36 0.57 13.17
CA TYR A 59 -8.70 0.28 12.64
C TYR A 59 -9.20 -1.10 13.09
N SER A 60 -8.37 -2.13 12.92
CA SER A 60 -8.75 -3.53 13.12
C SER A 60 -8.75 -4.00 14.58
N SER A 61 -8.02 -3.31 15.45
CA SER A 61 -7.94 -3.58 16.89
C SER A 61 -7.94 -2.26 17.67
N PRO A 62 -9.09 -1.56 17.72
CA PRO A 62 -9.20 -0.28 18.42
C PRO A 62 -8.96 -0.44 19.93
N ASP A 63 -7.92 0.19 20.48
CA ASP A 63 -7.73 0.37 21.93
C ASP A 63 -8.22 1.76 22.36
N PHE A 64 -9.47 2.08 22.02
CA PHE A 64 -10.06 3.39 22.35
C PHE A 64 -10.90 3.27 23.62
N ARG A 65 -10.55 4.05 24.65
CA ARG A 65 -11.40 4.27 25.83
C ARG A 65 -12.32 5.48 25.57
N GLY A 66 -13.36 5.29 24.77
CA GLY A 66 -14.31 6.36 24.41
C GLY A 66 -15.74 5.84 24.21
N ASP A 67 -16.69 6.76 23.99
CA ASP A 67 -18.06 6.40 23.61
C ASP A 67 -18.07 5.66 22.24
N HIS A 68 -19.12 4.88 21.98
CA HIS A 68 -19.26 4.09 20.76
C HIS A 68 -19.14 4.95 19.49
N ASN A 69 -19.73 6.14 19.50
CA ASN A 69 -19.70 7.07 18.36
C ASN A 69 -18.29 7.63 18.11
N GLU A 70 -17.55 7.95 19.18
CA GLU A 70 -16.18 8.43 19.09
C GLU A 70 -15.26 7.34 18.55
N THR A 71 -15.42 6.11 19.04
CA THR A 71 -14.69 4.92 18.57
C THR A 71 -14.92 4.69 17.08
N GLU A 72 -16.17 4.75 16.61
CA GLU A 72 -16.51 4.55 15.20
C GLU A 72 -15.94 5.67 14.30
N ALA A 73 -16.00 6.93 14.77
CA ALA A 73 -15.43 8.07 14.04
C ALA A 73 -13.90 7.94 13.88
N ILE A 74 -13.20 7.52 14.95
CA ILE A 74 -11.75 7.29 14.90
C ILE A 74 -11.43 6.13 13.96
N GLN A 75 -12.16 5.01 14.03
CA GLN A 75 -11.96 3.89 13.10
C GLN A 75 -12.11 4.33 11.63
N ARG A 76 -13.16 5.09 11.29
CA ARG A 76 -13.34 5.64 9.94
C ARG A 76 -12.17 6.53 9.51
N LEU A 77 -11.67 7.37 10.41
CA LEU A 77 -10.52 8.24 10.13
C LEU A 77 -9.24 7.43 9.85
N LYS A 78 -8.97 6.41 10.66
CA LYS A 78 -7.79 5.54 10.49
C LYS A 78 -7.88 4.77 9.17
N LEU A 79 -9.05 4.25 8.86
CA LEU A 79 -9.29 3.58 7.59
C LEU A 79 -9.10 4.51 6.38
N HIS A 80 -9.63 5.74 6.43
CA HIS A 80 -9.42 6.73 5.37
C HIS A 80 -7.93 7.09 5.20
N THR A 81 -7.20 7.19 6.32
CA THR A 81 -5.75 7.40 6.33
C THR A 81 -5.01 6.22 5.67
N ALA A 82 -5.39 4.98 6.00
CA ALA A 82 -4.84 3.77 5.38
C ALA A 82 -5.11 3.75 3.87
N MET A 83 -6.33 4.09 3.43
CA MET A 83 -6.73 4.15 2.02
C MET A 83 -5.93 5.20 1.24
N THR A 84 -5.83 6.41 1.79
CA THR A 84 -5.06 7.50 1.18
C THR A 84 -3.59 7.12 1.05
N THR A 85 -3.01 6.59 2.12
CA THR A 85 -1.63 6.11 2.13
C THR A 85 -1.40 4.94 1.17
N GLY A 86 -2.39 4.05 1.03
CA GLY A 86 -2.37 2.97 0.02
C GLY A 86 -2.23 3.51 -1.40
N ARG A 87 -2.92 4.61 -1.75
CA ARG A 87 -2.77 5.24 -3.07
C ARG A 87 -1.36 5.81 -3.27
N HIS A 88 -0.74 6.31 -2.20
CA HIS A 88 0.64 6.80 -2.25
C HIS A 88 1.62 5.65 -2.46
N LEU A 89 1.43 4.54 -1.74
CA LEU A 89 2.19 3.30 -1.93
C LEU A 89 2.09 2.79 -3.38
N LEU A 90 0.89 2.77 -3.95
CA LEU A 90 0.69 2.34 -5.34
C LEU A 90 1.51 3.20 -6.31
N TRP A 91 1.44 4.53 -6.16
CA TRP A 91 2.23 5.44 -6.99
C TRP A 91 3.73 5.25 -6.79
N LEU A 92 4.21 5.09 -5.55
CA LEU A 92 5.62 4.83 -5.25
C LEU A 92 6.10 3.53 -5.89
N VAL A 93 5.34 2.45 -5.73
CA VAL A 93 5.64 1.14 -6.34
C VAL A 93 5.77 1.26 -7.86
N GLU A 94 4.86 1.96 -8.52
CA GLU A 94 4.94 2.20 -9.97
C GLU A 94 6.22 2.91 -10.37
N ARG A 95 6.61 3.97 -9.65
CA ARG A 95 7.84 4.71 -9.92
C ARG A 95 9.08 3.88 -9.65
N MET A 96 9.11 3.12 -8.54
CA MET A 96 10.23 2.25 -8.20
C MET A 96 10.42 1.13 -9.22
N ILE A 97 9.34 0.55 -9.74
CA ILE A 97 9.39 -0.47 -10.81
C ILE A 97 9.88 0.15 -12.12
N GLU A 98 9.31 1.28 -12.53
CA GLU A 98 9.70 2.01 -13.75
C GLU A 98 11.19 2.34 -13.77
N LEU A 99 11.70 2.79 -12.62
CA LEU A 99 13.10 3.14 -12.44
C LEU A 99 14.00 1.94 -12.10
N LYS A 100 13.46 0.71 -12.01
CA LYS A 100 14.16 -0.52 -11.64
C LYS A 100 14.94 -0.41 -10.32
N VAL A 101 14.31 0.14 -9.29
CA VAL A 101 14.88 0.36 -7.94
C VAL A 101 13.95 -0.16 -6.83
N ALA A 102 13.13 -1.16 -7.14
CA ALA A 102 12.12 -1.69 -6.22
C ALA A 102 12.60 -2.86 -5.34
N ASP A 103 13.88 -3.21 -5.33
CA ASP A 103 14.42 -4.38 -4.62
C ASP A 103 14.11 -4.31 -3.11
N THR A 104 14.35 -3.15 -2.49
CA THR A 104 14.00 -2.89 -1.10
C THR A 104 12.48 -2.99 -0.89
N ALA A 105 11.68 -2.39 -1.78
CA ALA A 105 10.22 -2.42 -1.67
C ALA A 105 9.67 -3.86 -1.72
N VAL A 106 10.19 -4.70 -2.62
CA VAL A 106 9.80 -6.12 -2.68
C VAL A 106 10.16 -6.85 -1.39
N LYS A 107 11.38 -6.64 -0.88
CA LYS A 107 11.82 -7.26 0.37
C LYS A 107 10.93 -6.85 1.54
N GLU A 108 10.74 -5.55 1.74
CA GLU A 108 9.89 -5.01 2.81
C GLU A 108 8.45 -5.49 2.64
N TRP A 109 7.87 -5.43 1.44
CA TRP A 109 6.49 -5.88 1.19
C TRP A 109 6.27 -7.38 1.42
N SER A 110 7.31 -8.19 1.22
CA SER A 110 7.25 -9.64 1.47
C SER A 110 7.20 -10.00 2.96
N ASP A 111 7.68 -9.11 3.84
CA ASP A 111 7.89 -9.39 5.27
C ASP A 111 6.85 -8.67 6.14
N GLN A 112 5.57 -8.90 5.85
CA GLN A 112 4.44 -8.15 6.43
C GLN A 112 3.38 -9.07 7.06
N ILE A 113 3.80 -9.93 7.99
CA ILE A 113 2.92 -10.93 8.62
C ILE A 113 1.77 -10.28 9.40
N SER A 114 2.05 -9.33 10.31
CA SER A 114 1.01 -8.65 11.09
C SER A 114 0.06 -7.87 10.18
N PHE A 115 0.61 -7.06 9.28
CA PHE A 115 -0.17 -6.25 8.36
C PHE A 115 -1.13 -7.07 7.47
N THR A 116 -0.68 -8.22 6.96
CA THR A 116 -1.54 -9.11 6.15
C THR A 116 -2.60 -9.81 6.99
N ALA A 117 -2.36 -10.03 8.28
CA ALA A 117 -3.37 -10.53 9.21
C ALA A 117 -4.41 -9.45 9.54
N ASP A 118 -3.98 -8.22 9.83
CA ASP A 118 -4.87 -7.09 10.10
C ASP A 118 -5.72 -6.74 8.88
N LEU A 119 -5.14 -6.83 7.68
CA LEU A 119 -5.87 -6.68 6.44
C LEU A 119 -6.93 -7.78 6.25
N GLN A 120 -6.60 -9.05 6.53
CA GLN A 120 -7.59 -10.12 6.48
C GLN A 120 -8.72 -9.92 7.48
N ARG A 121 -8.41 -9.48 8.70
CA ARG A 121 -9.42 -9.17 9.72
C ARG A 121 -10.32 -8.03 9.26
N ALA A 122 -9.72 -6.92 8.82
CA ALA A 122 -10.43 -5.76 8.29
C ALA A 122 -11.36 -6.15 7.12
N ILE A 123 -10.88 -6.99 6.19
CA ILE A 123 -11.68 -7.50 5.06
C ILE A 123 -12.85 -8.34 5.57
N ARG A 124 -12.64 -9.27 6.50
CA ARG A 124 -13.73 -10.11 7.03
C ARG A 124 -14.77 -9.29 7.79
N ASP A 125 -14.32 -8.34 8.60
CA ASP A 125 -15.20 -7.42 9.33
C ASP A 125 -15.91 -6.43 8.40
N ASP A 126 -15.34 -6.15 7.22
CA ASP A 126 -15.99 -5.31 6.22
C ASP A 126 -17.19 -6.00 5.57
N VAL A 127 -17.20 -7.33 5.46
CA VAL A 127 -18.37 -8.10 4.99
C VAL A 127 -19.58 -7.89 5.91
N THR A 128 -19.32 -7.65 7.20
CA THR A 128 -20.37 -7.39 8.19
C THR A 128 -20.69 -5.91 8.36
N ARG A 129 -19.80 -4.99 7.93
CA ARG A 129 -19.96 -3.55 8.17
C ARG A 129 -20.12 -2.68 6.92
N ASN A 130 -19.77 -3.15 5.72
CA ASN A 130 -19.88 -2.43 4.44
C ASN A 130 -19.09 -1.09 4.38
N ILE A 131 -17.96 -1.02 5.08
CA ILE A 131 -17.20 0.19 5.41
C ILE A 131 -16.07 0.51 4.41
N VAL A 132 -15.60 -0.38 3.51
CA VAL A 132 -14.43 -0.04 2.66
C VAL A 132 -14.52 -0.38 1.16
N PRO A 133 -15.06 0.53 0.33
CA PRO A 133 -14.74 0.50 -1.09
C PRO A 133 -13.30 1.01 -1.32
N GLY A 134 -12.34 0.08 -1.40
CA GLY A 134 -11.13 0.29 -2.23
C GLY A 134 -9.76 0.04 -1.60
N LEU A 135 -9.58 0.06 -0.27
CA LEU A 135 -8.27 -0.20 0.35
C LEU A 135 -7.73 -1.61 0.01
N PRO A 136 -8.50 -2.71 0.16
CA PRO A 136 -8.05 -4.03 -0.26
C PRO A 136 -7.64 -4.05 -1.74
N GLY A 137 -8.45 -3.45 -2.61
CA GLY A 137 -8.16 -3.35 -4.04
C GLY A 137 -6.84 -2.62 -4.35
N ILE A 138 -6.53 -1.54 -3.62
CA ILE A 138 -5.28 -0.79 -3.80
C ILE A 138 -4.07 -1.63 -3.35
N LEU A 139 -4.13 -2.26 -2.17
CA LEU A 139 -3.03 -3.09 -1.67
C LEU A 139 -2.79 -4.34 -2.51
N LEU A 140 -3.86 -4.94 -3.04
CA LEU A 140 -3.75 -6.02 -4.02
C LEU A 140 -3.08 -5.56 -5.32
N ARG A 141 -3.39 -4.35 -5.81
CA ARG A 141 -2.69 -3.79 -6.99
C ARG A 141 -1.20 -3.59 -6.74
N CYS A 142 -0.81 -3.08 -5.57
CA CYS A 142 0.60 -2.99 -5.17
C CYS A 142 1.27 -4.37 -5.20
N THR A 143 0.65 -5.35 -4.55
CA THR A 143 1.13 -6.73 -4.49
C THR A 143 1.29 -7.35 -5.88
N CYS A 144 0.28 -7.23 -6.74
CA CYS A 144 0.33 -7.74 -8.11
C CYS A 144 1.41 -7.07 -8.94
N LYS A 145 1.62 -5.74 -8.82
CA LYS A 145 2.68 -5.04 -9.55
C LYS A 145 4.07 -5.50 -9.11
N LEU A 146 4.31 -5.60 -7.80
CA LEU A 146 5.58 -6.08 -7.26
C LEU A 146 5.84 -7.54 -7.67
N ALA A 147 4.84 -8.42 -7.51
CA ALA A 147 4.95 -9.82 -7.92
C ALA A 147 5.26 -9.95 -9.42
N ARG A 148 4.54 -9.19 -10.28
CA ARG A 148 4.77 -9.19 -11.73
C ARG A 148 6.17 -8.71 -12.09
N ALA A 149 6.66 -7.65 -11.44
CA ALA A 149 8.00 -7.13 -11.68
C ALA A 149 9.08 -8.18 -11.32
N VAL A 150 8.88 -8.90 -10.22
CA VAL A 150 9.75 -10.00 -9.81
C VAL A 150 9.70 -11.16 -10.80
N THR A 151 8.50 -11.61 -11.22
CA THR A 151 8.37 -12.74 -12.15
C THR A 151 8.87 -12.42 -13.55
N ALA A 152 8.76 -11.16 -13.98
CA ALA A 152 9.28 -10.70 -15.26
C ALA A 152 10.80 -10.47 -15.26
N GLY A 153 11.46 -10.61 -14.10
CA GLY A 153 12.90 -10.36 -13.95
C GLY A 153 13.30 -8.88 -14.05
N SER A 154 12.33 -7.95 -14.01
CA SER A 154 12.64 -6.51 -14.00
C SER A 154 13.14 -6.02 -12.65
N ILE A 155 12.82 -6.76 -11.58
CA ILE A 155 13.34 -6.59 -10.22
C ILE A 155 13.85 -7.94 -9.73
N LEU A 156 15.06 -7.96 -9.18
CA LEU A 156 15.68 -9.18 -8.68
C LEU A 156 15.32 -9.38 -7.21
N ALA A 157 14.82 -10.57 -6.87
CA ALA A 157 14.51 -10.93 -5.50
C ALA A 157 15.04 -12.32 -5.20
N ALA A 158 15.69 -12.50 -4.05
CA ALA A 158 16.14 -13.81 -3.60
C ALA A 158 14.95 -14.79 -3.46
N ARG A 159 15.21 -16.10 -3.60
CA ARG A 159 14.17 -17.14 -3.51
C ARG A 159 13.32 -17.00 -2.25
N GLU A 160 13.95 -16.73 -1.12
CA GLU A 160 13.27 -16.54 0.18
C GLU A 160 12.25 -15.40 0.14
N VAL A 161 12.62 -14.25 -0.42
CA VAL A 161 11.73 -13.09 -0.57
C VAL A 161 10.53 -13.43 -1.44
N ARG A 162 10.75 -14.15 -2.56
CA ARG A 162 9.65 -14.59 -3.45
C ARG A 162 8.69 -15.54 -2.73
N MET A 163 9.23 -16.49 -1.96
CA MET A 163 8.42 -17.43 -1.18
C MET A 163 7.64 -16.73 -0.07
N LYS A 164 8.25 -15.79 0.65
CA LYS A 164 7.58 -14.95 1.65
C LYS A 164 6.44 -14.14 1.05
N LEU A 165 6.68 -13.52 -0.11
CA LEU A 165 5.67 -12.74 -0.82
C LEU A 165 4.42 -13.60 -1.12
N VAL A 166 4.60 -14.82 -1.64
CA VAL A 166 3.48 -15.73 -1.90
C VAL A 166 2.80 -16.14 -0.60
N ARG A 167 3.57 -16.59 0.41
CA ARG A 167 3.02 -17.09 1.67
C ARG A 167 2.23 -16.03 2.45
N GLY A 168 2.71 -14.79 2.48
CA GLY A 168 2.06 -13.70 3.20
C GLY A 168 0.82 -13.16 2.49
N TRP A 169 0.86 -13.03 1.16
CA TRP A 169 -0.20 -12.34 0.42
C TRP A 169 -1.25 -13.25 -0.21
N LEU A 170 -0.96 -14.53 -0.43
CA LEU A 170 -1.95 -15.49 -0.95
C LEU A 170 -3.18 -15.61 -0.05
N PRO A 171 -3.07 -15.70 1.30
CA PRO A 171 -4.24 -15.73 2.17
C PRO A 171 -5.13 -14.49 2.00
N VAL A 172 -4.54 -13.29 1.91
CA VAL A 172 -5.27 -12.04 1.65
C VAL A 172 -6.07 -12.11 0.34
N LEU A 173 -5.43 -12.57 -0.73
CA LEU A 173 -6.07 -12.72 -2.04
C LEU A 173 -7.27 -13.67 -2.00
N ILE A 174 -7.16 -14.77 -1.25
CA ILE A 174 -8.24 -15.75 -1.07
C ILE A 174 -9.44 -15.10 -0.37
N VAL A 175 -9.21 -14.34 0.71
CA VAL A 175 -10.30 -13.65 1.42
C VAL A 175 -10.97 -12.60 0.52
N CYS A 176 -10.19 -11.78 -0.20
CA CYS A 176 -10.73 -10.81 -1.16
C CYS A 176 -11.59 -11.46 -2.26
N LYS A 177 -11.15 -12.61 -2.81
CA LYS A 177 -11.93 -13.34 -3.82
C LYS A 177 -13.25 -13.85 -3.24
N GLY A 178 -13.23 -14.37 -2.00
CA GLY A 178 -14.43 -14.81 -1.29
C GLY A 178 -15.45 -13.68 -1.13
N GLN A 179 -15.01 -12.47 -0.78
CA GLN A 179 -15.89 -11.30 -0.72
C GLN A 179 -16.54 -10.98 -2.06
N TYR A 180 -15.76 -10.94 -3.15
CA TYR A 180 -16.29 -10.59 -4.47
C TYR A 180 -17.40 -11.56 -4.91
N ILE A 181 -17.22 -12.87 -4.64
CA ILE A 181 -18.24 -13.88 -4.90
C ILE A 181 -19.48 -13.65 -4.04
N ALA A 182 -19.32 -13.32 -2.75
CA ALA A 182 -20.43 -13.04 -1.85
C ALA A 182 -21.25 -11.80 -2.28
N TYR A 183 -20.57 -10.71 -2.69
CA TYR A 183 -21.23 -9.51 -3.23
C TYR A 183 -21.95 -9.78 -4.55
N ALA A 184 -21.36 -10.59 -5.45
CA ALA A 184 -21.98 -10.92 -6.73
C ALA A 184 -23.20 -11.86 -6.61
N ALA A 185 -23.40 -12.50 -5.45
CA ALA A 185 -24.51 -13.40 -5.18
C ALA A 185 -25.67 -12.74 -4.41
N GLN A 186 -25.57 -11.44 -4.08
CA GLN A 186 -26.68 -10.68 -3.50
C GLN A 186 -27.67 -10.30 -4.63
N PRO A 187 -28.98 -10.56 -4.46
CA PRO A 187 -30.01 -10.33 -5.48
C PRO A 187 -30.27 -8.84 -5.77
#